data_AF-F8L1W4-F1
#
_entry.id   AF-F8L1W4-F1
#
_cell.length_a   1.000
_cell.length_b   1.000
_cell.length_c   1.000
_cell.angle_alpha   90.00
_cell.angle_beta   90.00
_cell.angle_gamma   90.00
#
_symmetry.space_group_name_H-M   'P 1'
#
loop_
_entity.id
_entity.type
_entity.pdbx_description
1 polymer ?
#
loop_
_entity_poly.entity_id
_entity_poly.type
_entity_poly.pdbx_seq_one_letter_code
_entity_poly.pdbx_strand_id
1 'polypeptide(L)'
;MRYDVKKVLFVGIEDEREVFFKKAQEIGQVQFISPSAVKDREIPQEVQDLASAIKIVRGFPTLPQEDQGNIALADGLAQKILQLKHKLDQLEEEKRMTALEISRIEVFGDFSLDDIAAIEKEGNRKVQFFFAKKDFFDHHALSDELIKIGSDHGLDYFVSISKTPKQYEKMVEMKIEHPLGKLKQRNQEAHKEWIETEHLLRSYEKYNHFLHQGLVDKLNKYHLIHAKGYAEDILDGNLFAVQGWVPVNKQDEIQKLVDKFRVHSEEIEIEPTDTVPTYLENQNLSRMGEDLVHIYDSPSISDKDPSLWVLFFFLLFFAMIMGDGGYGLILLGIVLFIRYKKPNLKNLGKRVLNLTTLLAVFCIGWGLVTHSFFGMNLSPDNPLHKMAPLTWLTEKKADYHIQHQDAVYQEWVDKFPQLKGVTDPKEFLAKGYSEQKGKKSYDIISKFSDNIMLEFALFIGVIHIGISLIRYANRNWTAIGWLICLVGGYLYFPYYLDATSMLHYIFHLDKEQAGIQGLYLLMIGTAIAVIIAIFKQKFLGVFEAMTAIQVFSDVLSYLRLYALGLAGAIMASVINEMSESMTFVLALIVMILGHAVNFALAIMSGVIHGLRLNFLEWYHYSFEGGGKMFNPLRKISLD
;
A
#
# COMPACT_ATOMS: atom_id res chain seq x y z
N MET A 1 22.02 0.54 3.66
CA MET A 1 23.13 0.69 2.72
C MET A 1 23.19 -0.57 1.91
N ARG A 2 23.40 -0.44 0.60
CA ARG A 2 23.63 -1.57 -0.29
C ARG A 2 25.04 -2.11 -0.08
N TYR A 3 25.18 -3.41 0.02
CA TYR A 3 26.49 -4.07 -0.10
C TYR A 3 26.50 -4.94 -1.35
N ASP A 4 27.66 -5.00 -1.99
CA ASP A 4 27.86 -5.87 -3.13
C ASP A 4 27.88 -7.34 -2.65
N VAL A 5 27.47 -8.24 -3.54
CA VAL A 5 27.43 -9.68 -3.29
C VAL A 5 28.49 -10.36 -4.16
N LYS A 6 29.09 -11.44 -3.64
CA LYS A 6 30.02 -12.27 -4.39
C LYS A 6 29.44 -13.66 -4.63
N LYS A 7 29.81 -14.27 -5.75
CA LYS A 7 29.48 -15.66 -6.08
C LYS A 7 30.54 -16.57 -5.46
N VAL A 8 30.11 -17.52 -4.63
CA VAL A 8 31.00 -18.42 -3.89
C VAL A 8 30.60 -19.86 -4.17
N LEU A 9 31.59 -20.71 -4.48
CA LEU A 9 31.47 -22.15 -4.51
C LEU A 9 31.78 -22.72 -3.13
N PHE A 10 30.92 -23.59 -2.62
CA PHE A 10 31.19 -24.38 -1.43
C PHE A 10 31.36 -25.84 -1.84
N VAL A 11 32.49 -26.45 -1.50
CA VAL A 11 32.79 -27.87 -1.76
C VAL A 11 33.11 -28.56 -0.44
N GLY A 12 32.39 -29.62 -0.09
CA GLY A 12 32.59 -30.31 1.18
C GLY A 12 32.36 -31.82 1.09
N ILE A 13 32.65 -32.52 2.19
CA ILE A 13 32.40 -33.96 2.31
C ILE A 13 30.90 -34.20 2.50
N GLU A 14 30.35 -35.21 1.84
CA GLU A 14 28.92 -35.55 1.89
C GLU A 14 28.40 -35.77 3.32
N ASP A 15 29.21 -36.39 4.20
CA ASP A 15 28.89 -36.60 5.62
C ASP A 15 28.56 -35.30 6.39
N GLU A 16 29.16 -34.18 5.98
CA GLU A 16 28.97 -32.87 6.64
C GLU A 16 27.89 -32.01 5.98
N ARG A 17 27.33 -32.45 4.84
CA ARG A 17 26.32 -31.70 4.07
C ARG A 17 25.16 -31.25 4.95
N GLU A 18 24.60 -32.16 5.73
CA GLU A 18 23.46 -31.84 6.60
C GLU A 18 23.79 -30.78 7.65
N VAL A 19 24.94 -30.91 8.29
CA VAL A 19 25.35 -30.00 9.37
C VAL A 19 25.67 -28.62 8.80
N PHE A 20 26.34 -28.56 7.65
CA PHE A 20 26.66 -27.32 6.94
C PHE A 20 25.40 -26.53 6.59
N PHE A 21 24.43 -27.14 5.90
CA PHE A 21 23.19 -26.44 5.52
C PHE A 21 22.37 -26.00 6.73
N LYS A 22 22.30 -26.81 7.79
CA LYS A 22 21.60 -26.44 9.04
C LYS A 22 22.25 -25.23 9.71
N LYS A 23 23.59 -25.16 9.71
CA LYS A 23 24.33 -24.02 10.27
C LYS A 23 24.26 -22.79 9.38
N ALA A 24 24.31 -22.96 8.06
CA ALA A 24 24.08 -21.89 7.11
C ALA A 24 22.68 -21.26 7.29
N GLN A 25 21.64 -22.10 7.53
CA GLN A 25 20.29 -21.64 7.83
C GLN A 25 20.19 -20.87 9.15
N GLU A 26 20.96 -21.26 10.16
CA GLU A 26 21.03 -20.55 11.44
C GLU A 26 21.68 -19.17 11.30
N ILE A 27 22.69 -19.05 10.43
CA ILE A 27 23.38 -17.79 10.16
C ILE A 27 22.53 -16.87 9.26
N GLY A 28 21.85 -17.41 8.25
CA GLY A 28 20.92 -16.63 7.43
C GLY A 28 21.57 -15.68 6.44
N GLN A 29 22.78 -15.96 5.96
CA GLN A 29 23.60 -15.03 5.15
C GLN A 29 24.00 -15.55 3.77
N VAL A 30 23.58 -16.77 3.40
CA VAL A 30 23.89 -17.36 2.10
C VAL A 30 22.59 -17.58 1.33
N GLN A 31 22.54 -17.09 0.09
CA GLN A 31 21.49 -17.45 -0.86
C GLN A 31 22.06 -18.50 -1.81
N PHE A 32 21.67 -19.76 -1.62
CA PHE A 32 22.10 -20.86 -2.48
C PHE A 32 21.45 -20.77 -3.87
N ILE A 33 22.22 -21.14 -4.88
CA ILE A 33 21.86 -21.10 -6.30
C ILE A 33 21.89 -22.54 -6.81
N SER A 34 20.88 -22.90 -7.60
CA SER A 34 20.87 -24.16 -8.33
C SER A 34 21.62 -24.01 -9.66
N PRO A 35 22.61 -24.85 -9.98
CA PRO A 35 23.28 -24.81 -11.29
C PRO A 35 22.36 -25.24 -12.44
N SER A 36 21.38 -26.10 -12.15
CA SER A 36 20.36 -26.55 -13.09
C SER A 36 19.01 -25.92 -12.75
N ALA A 37 18.14 -25.73 -13.75
CA ALA A 37 16.75 -25.33 -13.55
C ALA A 37 15.96 -26.45 -12.84
N VAL A 38 16.20 -26.62 -11.54
CA VAL A 38 15.43 -27.53 -10.69
C VAL A 38 14.00 -27.02 -10.72
N LYS A 39 13.08 -27.86 -11.19
CA LYS A 39 11.64 -27.59 -11.12
C LYS A 39 11.32 -27.23 -9.68
N ASP A 40 10.70 -26.06 -9.47
CA ASP A 40 10.20 -25.65 -8.17
C ASP A 40 9.45 -26.84 -7.54
N ARG A 41 9.99 -27.37 -6.44
CA ARG A 41 9.36 -28.52 -5.77
C ARG A 41 8.05 -28.02 -5.16
N GLU A 42 6.95 -28.69 -5.49
CA GLU A 42 5.63 -28.38 -4.94
C GLU A 42 5.70 -28.31 -3.41
N ILE A 43 5.03 -27.30 -2.85
CA ILE A 43 4.96 -27.09 -1.40
C ILE A 43 4.30 -28.34 -0.78
N PRO A 44 4.92 -28.97 0.24
CA PRO A 44 4.38 -30.18 0.87
C PRO A 44 2.94 -29.99 1.33
N GLN A 45 2.11 -31.03 1.15
CA GLN A 45 0.69 -31.01 1.53
C GLN A 45 0.49 -30.60 2.99
N GLU A 46 1.37 -31.05 3.90
CA GLU A 46 1.35 -30.72 5.33
C GLU A 46 1.40 -29.19 5.59
N VAL A 47 2.19 -28.45 4.80
CA VAL A 47 2.29 -26.99 4.90
C VAL A 47 1.00 -26.33 4.43
N GLN A 48 0.39 -26.86 3.36
CA GLN A 48 -0.88 -26.37 2.83
C GLN A 48 -2.04 -26.63 3.79
N ASP A 49 -2.06 -27.80 4.42
CA ASP A 49 -3.06 -28.21 5.40
C ASP A 49 -3.00 -27.33 6.65
N LEU A 50 -1.79 -27.07 7.18
CA LEU A 50 -1.58 -26.16 8.31
C LEU A 50 -2.02 -24.73 7.98
N ALA A 51 -1.65 -24.21 6.81
CA ALA A 51 -2.05 -22.88 6.37
C ALA A 51 -3.59 -22.76 6.22
N SER A 52 -4.23 -23.81 5.70
CA SER A 52 -5.68 -23.88 5.54
C SER A 52 -6.39 -23.96 6.89
N ALA A 53 -5.90 -24.77 7.82
CA ALA A 53 -6.43 -24.87 9.18
C ALA A 53 -6.34 -23.53 9.94
N ILE A 54 -5.19 -22.84 9.86
CA ILE A 54 -5.01 -21.49 10.44
C ILE A 54 -6.02 -20.49 9.85
N LYS A 55 -6.23 -20.54 8.53
CA LYS A 55 -7.20 -19.66 7.85
C LYS A 55 -8.62 -19.87 8.35
N ILE A 56 -9.04 -21.13 8.58
CA ILE A 56 -10.35 -21.47 9.13
C ILE A 56 -10.49 -20.92 10.54
N VAL A 57 -9.49 -21.19 11.39
CA VAL A 57 -9.51 -20.84 12.81
C VAL A 57 -9.51 -19.32 13.03
N ARG A 58 -8.79 -18.55 12.21
CA ARG A 58 -8.73 -17.08 12.27
C ARG A 58 -10.08 -16.40 12.04
N GLY A 59 -11.07 -17.11 11.48
CA GLY A 59 -12.43 -16.60 11.33
C GLY A 59 -13.20 -16.46 12.65
N PHE A 60 -12.73 -17.09 13.73
CA PHE A 60 -13.42 -17.09 15.03
C PHE A 60 -12.88 -16.03 15.99
N PRO A 61 -13.66 -15.62 17.01
CA PRO A 61 -13.19 -14.75 18.08
C PRO A 61 -12.01 -15.37 18.85
N THR A 62 -11.00 -14.56 19.17
CA THR A 62 -9.78 -14.99 19.87
C THR A 62 -10.06 -15.52 21.28
N LEU A 63 -9.54 -16.70 21.59
CA LEU A 63 -9.55 -17.38 22.89
C LEU A 63 -8.15 -17.38 23.52
N PRO A 64 -8.04 -17.65 24.84
CA PRO A 64 -6.75 -17.90 25.49
C PRO A 64 -6.01 -19.04 24.79
N GLN A 65 -4.74 -18.82 24.47
CA GLN A 65 -3.94 -19.75 23.68
C GLN A 65 -3.38 -20.87 24.56
N GLU A 66 -3.42 -22.10 24.06
CA GLU A 66 -2.87 -23.31 24.68
C GLU A 66 -1.73 -23.85 23.81
N ASP A 67 -0.63 -24.23 24.46
CA ASP A 67 0.53 -24.85 23.80
C ASP A 67 0.58 -26.34 24.16
N GLN A 68 0.70 -27.21 23.16
CA GLN A 68 0.77 -28.67 23.36
C GLN A 68 2.21 -29.19 23.46
N GLY A 69 3.22 -28.32 23.40
CA GLY A 69 4.63 -28.62 23.62
C GLY A 69 5.31 -29.44 22.52
N ASN A 70 4.67 -30.49 21.99
CA ASN A 70 5.20 -31.30 20.91
C ASN A 70 4.65 -30.85 19.54
N ILE A 71 5.45 -30.06 18.82
CA ILE A 71 5.16 -29.49 17.50
C ILE A 71 4.68 -30.54 16.47
N ALA A 72 5.10 -31.81 16.58
CA ALA A 72 4.67 -32.88 15.68
C ALA A 72 3.16 -33.14 15.71
N LEU A 73 2.45 -32.72 16.76
CA LEU A 73 0.99 -32.85 16.87
C LEU A 73 0.23 -31.82 16.02
N ALA A 74 0.90 -30.78 15.53
CA ALA A 74 0.27 -29.72 14.73
C ALA A 74 -0.38 -30.25 13.46
N ASP A 75 0.25 -31.22 12.77
CA ASP A 75 -0.28 -31.83 11.54
C ASP A 75 -1.61 -32.56 11.83
N GLY A 76 -1.66 -33.33 12.93
CA GLY A 76 -2.86 -34.04 13.35
C GLY A 76 -4.00 -33.10 13.76
N LEU A 77 -3.68 -31.96 14.38
CA LEU A 77 -4.68 -30.92 14.69
C LEU A 77 -5.20 -30.23 13.41
N ALA A 78 -4.31 -29.91 12.47
CA ALA A 78 -4.70 -29.33 11.18
C ALA A 78 -5.65 -30.25 10.41
N GLN A 79 -5.33 -31.55 10.32
CA GLN A 79 -6.20 -32.53 9.69
C GLN A 79 -7.57 -32.63 10.38
N LYS A 80 -7.61 -32.63 11.71
CA LYS A 80 -8.89 -32.62 12.46
C LYS A 80 -9.72 -31.37 12.17
N ILE A 81 -9.09 -30.20 12.12
CA ILE A 81 -9.76 -28.93 11.79
C ILE A 81 -10.35 -28.99 10.38
N LEU A 82 -9.59 -29.50 9.41
CA LEU A 82 -10.06 -29.65 8.02
C LEU A 82 -11.21 -30.65 7.93
N GLN A 83 -11.13 -31.79 8.65
CA GLN A 83 -12.22 -32.78 8.71
C GLN A 83 -13.50 -32.20 9.34
N LEU A 84 -13.37 -31.43 10.42
CA LEU A 84 -14.51 -30.76 11.06
C LEU A 84 -15.13 -29.72 10.13
N LYS A 85 -14.31 -28.94 9.41
CA LYS A 85 -14.80 -27.98 8.42
C LYS A 85 -15.54 -28.68 7.29
N HIS A 86 -14.98 -29.74 6.73
CA HIS A 86 -15.64 -30.54 5.70
C HIS A 86 -16.97 -31.15 6.18
N LYS A 87 -17.00 -31.69 7.41
CA LYS A 87 -18.23 -32.19 8.03
C LYS A 87 -19.29 -31.08 8.19
N LEU A 88 -18.86 -29.89 8.61
CA LEU A 88 -19.75 -28.73 8.76
C LEU A 88 -20.35 -28.32 7.42
N ASP A 89 -19.55 -28.29 6.35
CA ASP A 89 -20.01 -27.97 4.99
C ASP A 89 -20.99 -29.03 4.46
N GLN A 90 -20.72 -30.32 4.71
CA GLN A 90 -21.64 -31.42 4.37
C GLN A 90 -22.99 -31.30 5.09
N LEU A 91 -22.98 -31.01 6.39
CA LEU A 91 -24.19 -30.84 7.18
C LEU A 91 -24.99 -29.60 6.75
N GLU A 92 -24.32 -28.52 6.37
CA GLU A 92 -24.97 -27.31 5.84
C GLU A 92 -25.69 -27.60 4.52
N GLU A 93 -25.03 -28.32 3.60
CA GLU A 93 -25.62 -28.74 2.34
C GLU A 93 -26.77 -29.73 2.54
N GLU A 94 -26.63 -30.70 3.46
CA GLU A 94 -27.70 -31.63 3.81
C GLU A 94 -28.93 -30.90 4.35
N LYS A 95 -28.74 -29.93 5.27
CA LYS A 95 -29.84 -29.11 5.79
C LYS A 95 -30.52 -28.31 4.68
N ARG A 96 -29.74 -27.72 3.76
CA ARG A 96 -30.26 -26.95 2.63
C ARG A 96 -31.10 -27.82 1.71
N MET A 97 -30.59 -28.97 1.31
CA MET A 97 -31.29 -29.93 0.45
C MET A 97 -32.56 -30.47 1.12
N THR A 98 -32.47 -30.84 2.40
CA THR A 98 -33.63 -31.31 3.17
C THR A 98 -34.67 -30.21 3.37
N ALA A 99 -34.26 -28.95 3.57
CA ALA A 99 -35.18 -27.82 3.69
C ALA A 99 -35.94 -27.55 2.38
N LEU A 100 -35.26 -27.65 1.24
CA LEU A 100 -35.90 -27.55 -0.07
C LEU A 100 -36.94 -28.66 -0.28
N GLU A 101 -36.61 -29.89 0.11
CA GLU A 101 -37.55 -31.02 -0.01
C GLU A 101 -38.72 -30.91 0.97
N ILE A 102 -38.49 -30.42 2.19
CA ILE A 102 -39.56 -30.10 3.15
C ILE A 102 -40.53 -29.07 2.54
N SER A 103 -40.01 -27.95 2.00
CA SER A 103 -40.83 -26.91 1.38
C SER A 103 -41.64 -27.44 0.20
N ARG A 104 -41.08 -28.36 -0.59
CA ARG A 104 -41.76 -29.01 -1.72
C ARG A 104 -42.95 -29.88 -1.29
N ILE A 105 -42.85 -30.57 -0.15
CA ILE A 105 -43.85 -31.56 0.30
C ILE A 105 -44.82 -30.96 1.34
N GLU A 106 -44.47 -29.85 1.99
CA GLU A 106 -45.20 -29.29 3.14
C GLU A 106 -46.71 -29.10 2.89
N VAL A 107 -47.11 -28.76 1.66
CA VAL A 107 -48.51 -28.59 1.27
C VAL A 107 -49.33 -29.88 1.37
N PHE A 108 -48.71 -31.04 1.17
CA PHE A 108 -49.39 -32.35 1.25
C PHE A 108 -49.60 -32.84 2.69
N GLY A 109 -49.01 -32.17 3.67
CA GLY A 109 -49.07 -32.57 5.08
C GLY A 109 -48.18 -33.78 5.41
N ASP A 110 -48.31 -34.28 6.64
CA ASP A 110 -47.56 -35.45 7.10
C ASP A 110 -48.40 -36.73 6.92
N PHE A 111 -47.89 -37.68 6.16
CA PHE A 111 -48.56 -38.93 5.85
C PHE A 111 -47.56 -40.10 5.80
N SER A 112 -48.02 -41.31 6.12
CA SER A 112 -47.20 -42.52 6.06
C SER A 112 -47.21 -43.09 4.64
N LEU A 113 -46.01 -43.37 4.10
CA LEU A 113 -45.88 -44.08 2.81
C LEU A 113 -46.34 -45.54 2.92
N ASP A 114 -46.26 -46.14 4.10
CA ASP A 114 -46.73 -47.52 4.34
C ASP A 114 -48.24 -47.60 4.25
N ASP A 115 -48.96 -46.57 4.73
CA ASP A 115 -50.41 -46.47 4.62
C ASP A 115 -50.83 -46.27 3.15
N ILE A 116 -50.10 -45.45 2.40
CA ILE A 116 -50.32 -45.30 0.96
C ILE A 116 -50.09 -46.63 0.24
N ALA A 117 -49.00 -47.34 0.56
CA ALA A 117 -48.71 -48.65 -0.04
C ALA A 117 -49.78 -49.70 0.32
N ALA A 118 -50.31 -49.66 1.54
CA ALA A 118 -51.42 -50.51 1.96
C ALA A 118 -52.70 -50.19 1.18
N ILE A 119 -53.04 -48.90 1.02
CA ILE A 119 -54.16 -48.46 0.18
C ILE A 119 -53.98 -48.90 -1.28
N GLU A 120 -52.77 -48.82 -1.81
CA GLU A 120 -52.51 -49.26 -3.18
C GLU A 120 -52.69 -50.76 -3.36
N LYS A 121 -52.25 -51.55 -2.38
CA LYS A 121 -52.27 -53.00 -2.42
C LYS A 121 -53.65 -53.59 -2.12
N GLU A 122 -54.33 -53.10 -1.09
CA GLU A 122 -55.63 -53.60 -0.65
C GLU A 122 -56.79 -52.96 -1.42
N GLY A 123 -56.67 -51.69 -1.79
CA GLY A 123 -57.69 -50.94 -2.53
C GLY A 123 -57.63 -51.10 -4.06
N ASN A 124 -56.56 -51.70 -4.60
CA ASN A 124 -56.26 -51.79 -6.04
C ASN A 124 -56.37 -50.42 -6.75
N ARG A 125 -55.82 -49.38 -6.11
CA ARG A 125 -55.74 -48.00 -6.61
C ARG A 125 -54.28 -47.56 -6.61
N LYS A 126 -53.96 -46.51 -7.35
CA LYS A 126 -52.66 -45.86 -7.43
C LYS A 126 -52.80 -44.42 -6.97
N VAL A 127 -51.89 -43.99 -6.09
CA VAL A 127 -51.86 -42.64 -5.54
C VAL A 127 -50.71 -41.88 -6.20
N GLN A 128 -51.03 -40.78 -6.89
CA GLN A 128 -50.05 -39.94 -7.58
C GLN A 128 -50.18 -38.48 -7.13
N PHE A 129 -49.05 -37.81 -6.93
CA PHE A 129 -48.99 -36.41 -6.51
C PHE A 129 -48.68 -35.51 -7.70
N PHE A 130 -49.35 -34.37 -7.81
CA PHE A 130 -49.20 -33.44 -8.93
C PHE A 130 -49.15 -32.00 -8.45
N PHE A 131 -48.51 -31.14 -9.24
CA PHE A 131 -48.63 -29.68 -9.12
C PHE A 131 -48.85 -29.04 -10.49
N ALA A 132 -49.55 -27.90 -10.49
CA ALA A 132 -49.82 -27.09 -11.68
C ALA A 132 -49.78 -25.59 -11.35
N LYS A 133 -49.66 -24.74 -12.38
CA LYS A 133 -49.71 -23.28 -12.19
C LYS A 133 -51.10 -22.86 -11.67
N LYS A 134 -51.12 -21.93 -10.71
CA LYS A 134 -52.35 -21.38 -10.11
C LYS A 134 -53.32 -20.85 -11.21
N ASP A 135 -54.62 -21.05 -11.00
CA ASP A 135 -55.75 -20.70 -11.89
C ASP A 135 -56.01 -21.65 -13.08
N PHE A 136 -55.31 -22.80 -13.19
CA PHE A 136 -55.53 -23.74 -14.30
C PHE A 136 -56.94 -24.38 -14.29
N PHE A 137 -57.60 -24.51 -13.14
CA PHE A 137 -58.87 -25.25 -12.98
C PHE A 137 -60.04 -24.46 -12.42
N ASP A 138 -59.95 -23.14 -12.21
CA ASP A 138 -61.10 -22.34 -11.75
C ASP A 138 -62.29 -22.33 -12.73
N HIS A 139 -62.12 -22.91 -13.93
CA HIS A 139 -63.12 -22.96 -15.01
C HIS A 139 -63.39 -24.38 -15.56
N HIS A 140 -62.80 -25.45 -15.00
CA HIS A 140 -63.02 -26.84 -15.46
C HIS A 140 -63.40 -27.75 -14.29
N ALA A 141 -64.40 -28.62 -14.47
CA ALA A 141 -64.78 -29.58 -13.45
C ALA A 141 -63.64 -30.59 -13.21
N LEU A 142 -63.08 -30.59 -12.00
CA LEU A 142 -62.12 -31.60 -11.55
C LEU A 142 -62.78 -32.98 -11.66
N SER A 143 -62.06 -33.97 -12.19
CA SER A 143 -62.54 -35.36 -12.18
C SER A 143 -62.71 -35.84 -10.74
N ASP A 144 -63.72 -36.67 -10.44
CA ASP A 144 -64.00 -37.19 -9.08
C ASP A 144 -62.80 -37.92 -8.43
N GLU A 145 -61.79 -38.31 -9.21
CA GLU A 145 -60.57 -39.00 -8.79
C GLU A 145 -59.40 -38.06 -8.43
N LEU A 146 -59.53 -36.74 -8.63
CA LEU A 146 -58.46 -35.75 -8.43
C LEU A 146 -58.86 -34.75 -7.32
N ILE A 147 -58.05 -34.70 -6.26
CA ILE A 147 -58.32 -33.92 -5.05
C ILE A 147 -57.32 -32.77 -4.97
N LYS A 148 -57.79 -31.52 -4.92
CA LYS A 148 -56.94 -30.35 -4.63
C LYS A 148 -56.63 -30.29 -3.14
N ILE A 149 -55.35 -30.28 -2.78
CA ILE A 149 -54.90 -30.26 -1.38
C ILE A 149 -54.69 -28.83 -0.89
N GLY A 150 -54.01 -28.01 -1.69
CA GLY A 150 -53.68 -26.64 -1.30
C GLY A 150 -53.03 -25.85 -2.42
N SER A 151 -52.76 -24.58 -2.15
CA SER A 151 -52.09 -23.66 -3.06
C SER A 151 -50.96 -22.97 -2.32
N ASP A 152 -49.75 -23.03 -2.87
CA ASP A 152 -48.57 -22.37 -2.29
C ASP A 152 -47.64 -21.83 -3.37
N HIS A 153 -47.00 -20.68 -3.11
CA HIS A 153 -46.07 -20.00 -4.03
C HIS A 153 -46.51 -19.90 -5.51
N GLY A 154 -47.81 -19.75 -5.78
CA GLY A 154 -48.35 -19.62 -7.15
C GLY A 154 -48.55 -20.95 -7.89
N LEU A 155 -48.49 -22.08 -7.17
CA LEU A 155 -48.80 -23.42 -7.66
C LEU A 155 -49.99 -24.01 -6.88
N ASP A 156 -50.82 -24.79 -7.57
CA ASP A 156 -51.88 -25.61 -6.99
C ASP A 156 -51.42 -27.08 -6.93
N TYR A 157 -51.61 -27.71 -5.77
CA TYR A 157 -51.16 -29.07 -5.48
C TYR A 157 -52.35 -30.04 -5.43
N PHE A 158 -52.20 -31.19 -6.07
CA PHE A 158 -53.26 -32.18 -6.26
C PHE A 158 -52.78 -33.60 -5.93
N VAL A 159 -53.72 -34.45 -5.50
CA VAL A 159 -53.54 -35.89 -5.32
C VAL A 159 -54.56 -36.62 -6.17
N SER A 160 -54.10 -37.54 -7.03
CA SER A 160 -54.96 -38.41 -7.83
C SER A 160 -55.00 -39.80 -7.22
N ILE A 161 -56.20 -40.36 -7.07
CA ILE A 161 -56.42 -41.74 -6.61
C ILE A 161 -57.22 -42.48 -7.69
N SER A 162 -56.55 -43.29 -8.50
CA SER A 162 -57.16 -43.94 -9.68
C SER A 162 -56.79 -45.43 -9.79
N LYS A 163 -57.55 -46.23 -10.54
CA LYS A 163 -57.26 -47.69 -10.68
C LYS A 163 -55.99 -47.98 -11.50
N THR A 164 -55.57 -47.03 -12.34
CA THR A 164 -54.41 -47.15 -13.23
C THR A 164 -53.68 -45.82 -13.24
N PRO A 165 -52.34 -45.78 -13.33
CA PRO A 165 -51.58 -44.54 -13.42
C PRO A 165 -52.11 -43.64 -14.54
N LYS A 166 -52.41 -42.37 -14.23
CA LYS A 166 -52.95 -41.40 -15.17
C LYS A 166 -51.97 -40.24 -15.33
N GLN A 167 -51.85 -39.77 -16.56
CA GLN A 167 -51.12 -38.55 -16.88
C GLN A 167 -52.13 -37.45 -17.18
N TYR A 168 -52.00 -36.31 -16.50
CA TYR A 168 -52.84 -35.15 -16.71
C TYR A 168 -52.10 -34.11 -17.54
N GLU A 169 -52.78 -33.53 -18.54
CA GLU A 169 -52.19 -32.51 -19.41
C GLU A 169 -51.82 -31.26 -18.58
N LYS A 170 -50.60 -30.73 -18.77
CA LYS A 170 -50.06 -29.55 -18.06
C LYS A 170 -49.88 -29.70 -16.54
N MET A 171 -49.97 -30.93 -16.01
CA MET A 171 -49.56 -31.25 -14.64
C MET A 171 -48.22 -31.98 -14.64
N VAL A 172 -47.39 -31.72 -13.63
CA VAL A 172 -46.13 -32.42 -13.43
C VAL A 172 -46.26 -33.37 -12.24
N GLU A 173 -45.95 -34.65 -12.46
CA GLU A 173 -45.96 -35.67 -11.40
C GLU A 173 -44.80 -35.43 -10.44
N MET A 174 -45.12 -35.46 -9.14
CA MET A 174 -44.20 -35.32 -8.04
C MET A 174 -44.01 -36.69 -7.38
N LYS A 175 -42.76 -37.15 -7.28
CA LYS A 175 -42.42 -38.33 -6.46
C LYS A 175 -41.97 -37.87 -5.08
N ILE A 176 -42.58 -38.47 -4.07
CA ILE A 176 -42.29 -38.23 -2.65
C ILE A 176 -41.62 -39.51 -2.12
N GLU A 177 -40.32 -39.43 -1.83
CA GLU A 177 -39.53 -40.59 -1.41
C GLU A 177 -39.54 -40.80 0.11
N HIS A 178 -39.71 -39.72 0.88
CA HIS A 178 -39.67 -39.73 2.33
C HIS A 178 -40.81 -38.91 2.94
N PRO A 179 -41.42 -39.37 4.05
CA PRO A 179 -42.45 -38.62 4.76
C PRO A 179 -41.93 -37.28 5.31
N LEU A 180 -42.83 -36.28 5.38
CA LEU A 180 -42.52 -34.94 5.88
C LEU A 180 -41.96 -34.99 7.31
N GLY A 181 -42.55 -35.80 8.20
CA GLY A 181 -42.07 -35.96 9.58
C GLY A 181 -40.62 -36.45 9.66
N LYS A 182 -40.24 -37.42 8.81
CA LYS A 182 -38.87 -37.96 8.76
C LYS A 182 -37.86 -36.93 8.22
N LEU A 183 -38.26 -36.15 7.21
CA LEU A 183 -37.43 -35.06 6.68
C LEU A 183 -37.25 -33.93 7.70
N LYS A 184 -38.32 -33.51 8.38
CA LYS A 184 -38.26 -32.51 9.46
C LYS A 184 -37.37 -32.98 10.61
N GLN A 185 -37.50 -34.24 11.04
CA GLN A 185 -36.63 -34.84 12.04
C GLN A 185 -35.16 -34.84 11.59
N ARG A 186 -34.86 -35.31 10.38
CA ARG A 186 -33.48 -35.36 9.87
C ARG A 186 -32.86 -33.96 9.74
N ASN A 187 -33.62 -32.97 9.32
CA ASN A 187 -33.16 -31.58 9.25
C ASN A 187 -32.82 -31.04 10.66
N GLN A 188 -33.67 -31.31 11.66
CA GLN A 188 -33.40 -30.93 13.04
C GLN A 188 -32.17 -31.65 13.63
N GLU A 189 -31.99 -32.93 13.34
CA GLU A 189 -30.81 -33.70 13.75
C GLU A 189 -29.53 -33.14 13.10
N ALA A 190 -29.53 -32.95 11.78
CA ALA A 190 -28.43 -32.34 11.05
C ALA A 190 -28.12 -30.92 11.56
N HIS A 191 -29.14 -30.16 11.95
CA HIS A 191 -28.95 -28.85 12.57
C HIS A 191 -28.25 -28.92 13.93
N LYS A 192 -28.64 -29.87 14.79
CA LYS A 192 -27.99 -30.10 16.08
C LYS A 192 -26.53 -30.54 15.89
N GLU A 193 -26.29 -31.50 15.01
CA GLU A 193 -24.94 -31.95 14.67
C GLU A 193 -24.08 -30.80 14.12
N TRP A 194 -24.66 -29.90 13.32
CA TRP A 194 -23.98 -28.73 12.78
C TRP A 194 -23.55 -27.78 13.90
N ILE A 195 -24.45 -27.48 14.85
CA ILE A 195 -24.14 -26.63 16.01
C ILE A 195 -23.02 -27.26 16.87
N GLU A 196 -23.10 -28.55 17.15
CA GLU A 196 -22.09 -29.27 17.93
C GLU A 196 -20.72 -29.25 17.22
N THR A 197 -20.72 -29.49 15.91
CA THR A 197 -19.50 -29.48 15.09
C THR A 197 -18.89 -28.07 15.01
N GLU A 198 -19.72 -27.04 14.87
CA GLU A 198 -19.28 -25.63 14.87
C GLU A 198 -18.67 -25.25 16.23
N HIS A 199 -19.32 -25.61 17.34
CA HIS A 199 -18.79 -25.37 18.68
C HIS A 199 -17.45 -26.07 18.90
N LEU A 200 -17.34 -27.33 18.46
CA LEU A 200 -16.09 -28.08 18.54
C LEU A 200 -15.01 -27.41 17.69
N LEU A 201 -15.30 -27.03 16.44
CA LEU A 201 -14.36 -26.34 15.56
C LEU A 201 -13.88 -25.01 16.16
N ARG A 202 -14.79 -24.22 16.73
CA ARG A 202 -14.47 -22.98 17.43
C ARG A 202 -13.54 -23.20 18.62
N SER A 203 -13.67 -24.33 19.32
CA SER A 203 -12.79 -24.66 20.45
C SER A 203 -11.32 -24.88 20.03
N TYR A 204 -11.04 -25.17 18.75
CA TYR A 204 -9.67 -25.30 18.25
C TYR A 204 -8.94 -23.96 18.09
N GLU A 205 -9.62 -22.81 18.22
CA GLU A 205 -8.97 -21.49 18.15
C GLU A 205 -7.88 -21.29 19.20
N LYS A 206 -8.03 -21.94 20.36
CA LYS A 206 -6.99 -21.96 21.39
C LYS A 206 -5.63 -22.49 20.92
N TYR A 207 -5.57 -23.27 19.84
CA TYR A 207 -4.33 -23.81 19.29
C TYR A 207 -3.76 -22.98 18.14
N ASN A 208 -4.30 -21.79 17.85
CA ASN A 208 -3.87 -20.96 16.73
C ASN A 208 -2.36 -20.65 16.79
N HIS A 209 -1.85 -20.22 17.94
CA HIS A 209 -0.43 -19.96 18.13
C HIS A 209 0.43 -21.22 17.90
N PHE A 210 -0.02 -22.36 18.40
CA PHE A 210 0.66 -23.65 18.23
C PHE A 210 0.68 -24.12 16.76
N LEU A 211 -0.41 -23.94 16.02
CA LEU A 211 -0.47 -24.23 14.58
C LEU A 211 0.51 -23.35 13.80
N HIS A 212 0.65 -22.07 14.17
CA HIS A 212 1.65 -21.18 13.59
C HIS A 212 3.09 -21.64 13.89
N GLN A 213 3.38 -22.14 15.10
CA GLN A 213 4.67 -22.77 15.42
C GLN A 213 4.95 -23.99 14.55
N GLY A 214 3.96 -24.88 14.38
CA GLY A 214 4.05 -26.03 13.48
C GLY A 214 4.33 -25.63 12.03
N LEU A 215 3.60 -24.64 11.52
CA LEU A 215 3.81 -24.12 10.16
C LEU A 215 5.22 -23.56 9.99
N VAL A 216 5.72 -22.77 10.93
CA VAL A 216 7.07 -22.18 10.88
C VAL A 216 8.14 -23.26 10.90
N ASP A 217 8.02 -24.28 11.76
CA ASP A 217 8.97 -25.40 11.80
C ASP A 217 8.99 -26.18 10.47
N LYS A 218 7.82 -26.48 9.91
CA LYS A 218 7.69 -27.18 8.62
C LYS A 218 8.24 -26.36 7.45
N LEU A 219 7.97 -25.06 7.40
CA LEU A 219 8.54 -24.16 6.40
C LEU A 219 10.07 -24.09 6.50
N ASN A 220 10.61 -24.02 7.72
CA ASN A 220 12.06 -24.04 7.94
C ASN A 220 12.69 -25.35 7.45
N LYS A 221 12.06 -26.50 7.72
CA LYS A 221 12.51 -27.80 7.20
C LYS A 221 12.41 -27.88 5.68
N TYR A 222 11.32 -27.38 5.10
CA TYR A 222 11.12 -27.33 3.65
C TYR A 222 12.21 -26.48 2.97
N HIS A 223 12.47 -25.26 3.44
CA HIS A 223 13.53 -24.40 2.90
C HIS A 223 14.92 -25.05 3.02
N LEU A 224 15.18 -25.77 4.11
CA LEU A 224 16.44 -26.50 4.30
C LEU A 224 16.59 -27.64 3.28
N ILE A 225 15.54 -28.47 3.10
CA ILE A 225 15.53 -29.56 2.12
C ILE A 225 15.67 -29.01 0.69
N HIS A 226 15.01 -27.88 0.41
CA HIS A 226 15.09 -27.23 -0.89
C HIS A 226 16.51 -26.73 -1.19
N ALA A 227 17.15 -26.05 -0.24
CA ALA A 227 18.52 -25.59 -0.38
C ALA A 227 19.52 -26.73 -0.52
N LYS A 228 19.34 -27.85 0.22
CA LYS A 228 20.13 -29.07 0.04
C LYS A 228 19.99 -29.64 -1.38
N GLY A 229 18.79 -29.53 -1.97
CA GLY A 229 18.52 -29.99 -3.34
C GLY A 229 19.23 -29.18 -4.43
N TYR A 230 19.86 -28.06 -4.10
CA TYR A 230 20.71 -27.28 -5.02
C TYR A 230 22.16 -27.77 -5.06
N ALA A 231 22.56 -28.63 -4.11
CA ALA A 231 23.90 -29.22 -4.11
C ALA A 231 23.99 -30.31 -5.17
N GLU A 232 25.09 -30.34 -5.91
CA GLU A 232 25.45 -31.40 -6.83
C GLU A 232 26.38 -32.40 -6.15
N ASP A 233 26.13 -33.68 -6.39
CA ASP A 233 26.98 -34.77 -5.90
C ASP A 233 28.18 -34.93 -6.85
N ILE A 234 29.40 -34.86 -6.30
CA ILE A 234 30.68 -34.96 -7.03
C ILE A 234 31.46 -36.19 -6.52
N LEU A 235 32.27 -36.80 -7.39
CA LEU A 235 33.11 -37.98 -7.07
C LEU A 235 32.28 -39.15 -6.51
N ASP A 236 31.30 -39.63 -7.28
CA ASP A 236 30.43 -40.75 -6.91
C ASP A 236 29.70 -40.56 -5.57
N GLY A 237 29.40 -39.31 -5.20
CA GLY A 237 28.66 -38.96 -3.98
C GLY A 237 29.51 -38.83 -2.72
N ASN A 238 30.84 -38.80 -2.84
CA ASN A 238 31.71 -38.55 -1.68
C ASN A 238 31.84 -37.07 -1.32
N LEU A 239 31.66 -36.17 -2.30
CA LEU A 239 31.70 -34.72 -2.13
C LEU A 239 30.38 -34.10 -2.60
N PHE A 240 30.02 -32.98 -1.99
CA PHE A 240 28.97 -32.11 -2.50
C PHE A 240 29.56 -30.77 -2.94
N ALA A 241 28.97 -30.16 -3.96
CA ALA A 241 29.24 -28.77 -4.31
C ALA A 241 27.96 -27.97 -4.43
N VAL A 242 27.97 -26.73 -3.95
CA VAL A 242 26.84 -25.81 -4.08
C VAL A 242 27.33 -24.39 -4.32
N GLN A 243 26.66 -23.67 -5.21
CA GLN A 243 26.95 -22.26 -5.47
C GLN A 243 26.04 -21.38 -4.60
N GLY A 244 26.52 -20.21 -4.20
CA GLY A 244 25.71 -19.26 -3.43
C GLY A 244 26.20 -17.83 -3.53
N TRP A 245 25.28 -16.90 -3.34
CA TRP A 245 25.57 -15.47 -3.16
C TRP A 245 25.85 -15.18 -1.69
N VAL A 246 26.95 -14.48 -1.43
CA VAL A 246 27.36 -14.03 -0.09
C VAL A 246 27.63 -12.52 -0.11
N PRO A 247 26.99 -11.72 0.76
CA PRO A 247 27.30 -10.30 0.91
C PRO A 247 28.74 -10.07 1.37
N VAL A 248 29.42 -9.07 0.79
CA VAL A 248 30.83 -8.74 1.12
C VAL A 248 31.03 -8.47 2.61
N ASN A 249 30.06 -7.81 3.27
CA ASN A 249 30.14 -7.50 4.70
C ASN A 249 29.99 -8.72 5.62
N LYS A 250 29.62 -9.89 5.09
CA LYS A 250 29.36 -11.13 5.83
C LYS A 250 30.34 -12.26 5.51
N GLN A 251 31.35 -12.01 4.67
CA GLN A 251 32.31 -13.03 4.26
C GLN A 251 33.09 -13.62 5.44
N ASP A 252 33.49 -12.81 6.42
CA ASP A 252 34.23 -13.28 7.59
C ASP A 252 33.43 -14.28 8.45
N GLU A 253 32.11 -14.11 8.53
CA GLU A 253 31.23 -15.03 9.27
C GLU A 253 31.08 -16.36 8.52
N ILE A 254 31.01 -16.32 7.20
CA ILE A 254 30.97 -17.51 6.34
C ILE A 254 32.32 -18.23 6.34
N GLN A 255 33.45 -17.52 6.30
CA GLN A 255 34.76 -18.14 6.36
C GLN A 255 34.95 -18.90 7.69
N LYS A 256 34.55 -18.32 8.82
CA LYS A 256 34.56 -19.01 10.12
C LYS A 256 33.67 -20.25 10.16
N LEU A 257 32.55 -20.22 9.44
CA LEU A 257 31.69 -21.40 9.29
C LEU A 257 32.42 -22.48 8.50
N VAL A 258 32.97 -22.12 7.35
CA VAL A 258 33.68 -23.01 6.43
C VAL A 258 34.90 -23.63 7.12
N ASP A 259 35.75 -22.86 7.79
CA ASP A 259 36.95 -23.34 8.52
C ASP A 259 36.63 -24.33 9.64
N LYS A 260 35.43 -24.22 10.24
CA LYS A 260 34.98 -25.11 11.31
C LYS A 260 34.58 -26.49 10.78
N PHE A 261 34.22 -26.56 9.50
CA PHE A 261 33.80 -27.77 8.81
C PHE A 261 34.85 -28.15 7.77
N ARG A 262 34.82 -29.37 7.25
CA ARG A 262 35.68 -29.81 6.13
C ARG A 262 35.07 -29.38 4.81
N VAL A 263 34.71 -28.10 4.74
CA VAL A 263 34.18 -27.43 3.56
C VAL A 263 35.25 -26.45 3.09
N HIS A 264 35.45 -26.36 1.80
CA HIS A 264 36.27 -25.35 1.15
C HIS A 264 35.35 -24.35 0.44
N SER A 265 35.68 -23.06 0.52
CA SER A 265 34.96 -22.02 -0.19
C SER A 265 35.88 -21.25 -1.13
N GLU A 266 35.48 -21.09 -2.38
CA GLU A 266 36.24 -20.36 -3.40
C GLU A 266 35.34 -19.34 -4.12
N GLU A 267 35.86 -18.15 -4.40
CA GLU A 267 35.15 -17.11 -5.14
C GLU A 267 35.16 -17.46 -6.64
N ILE A 268 33.98 -17.49 -7.27
CA ILE A 268 33.84 -17.71 -8.72
C ILE A 268 33.48 -16.39 -9.41
N GLU A 269 33.88 -16.25 -10.67
CA GLU A 269 33.47 -15.15 -11.52
C GLU A 269 31.95 -15.18 -11.79
N ILE A 270 31.37 -13.98 -11.90
CA ILE A 270 29.94 -13.80 -12.20
C ILE A 270 29.76 -13.92 -13.71
N GLU A 271 28.96 -14.89 -14.14
CA GLU A 271 28.67 -15.07 -15.56
C GLU A 271 27.62 -14.04 -16.04
N PRO A 272 27.64 -13.60 -17.32
CA PRO A 272 26.62 -12.67 -17.84
C PRO A 272 25.18 -13.20 -17.78
N THR A 273 25.02 -14.52 -17.66
CA THR A 273 23.75 -15.24 -17.51
C THR A 273 23.23 -15.23 -16.07
N ASP A 274 24.06 -14.87 -15.08
CA ASP A 274 23.70 -14.89 -13.67
C ASP A 274 22.78 -13.72 -13.29
N THR A 275 21.71 -14.03 -12.55
CA THR A 275 20.88 -13.01 -11.91
C THR A 275 21.44 -12.66 -10.54
N VAL A 276 22.29 -11.64 -10.48
CA VAL A 276 22.92 -11.19 -9.23
C VAL A 276 21.87 -10.52 -8.33
N PRO A 277 21.74 -10.94 -7.06
CA PRO A 277 20.78 -10.35 -6.15
C PRO A 277 21.28 -9.04 -5.50
N THR A 278 20.34 -8.16 -5.18
CA THR A 278 20.59 -6.91 -4.46
C THR A 278 20.44 -7.14 -2.95
N TYR A 279 21.51 -6.87 -2.19
CA TYR A 279 21.49 -6.90 -0.73
C TYR A 279 21.46 -5.49 -0.14
N LEU A 280 20.39 -5.18 0.59
CA LEU A 280 20.22 -3.94 1.36
C LEU A 280 20.22 -4.26 2.85
N GLU A 281 21.08 -3.58 3.60
CA GLU A 281 21.06 -3.62 5.05
C GLU A 281 20.94 -2.19 5.60
N ASN A 282 19.72 -1.81 5.96
CA ASN A 282 19.41 -0.48 6.49
C ASN A 282 19.13 -0.51 8.00
N GLN A 283 19.69 0.47 8.70
CA GLN A 283 19.47 0.66 10.13
C GLN A 283 18.48 1.80 10.37
N ASN A 284 17.63 1.64 11.40
CA ASN A 284 16.75 2.68 11.95
C ASN A 284 15.95 3.47 10.88
N LEU A 285 16.33 4.73 10.64
CA LEU A 285 15.65 5.65 9.72
C LEU A 285 15.69 5.14 8.28
N SER A 286 16.85 4.69 7.81
CA SER A 286 17.02 4.20 6.43
C SER A 286 16.11 3.01 6.12
N ARG A 287 15.73 2.22 7.13
CA ARG A 287 14.85 1.05 6.96
C ARG A 287 13.41 1.45 6.66
N MET A 288 12.96 2.60 7.19
CA MET A 288 11.65 3.15 6.82
C MET A 288 11.65 3.67 5.39
N GLY A 289 12.77 4.27 4.96
CA GLY A 289 12.97 4.65 3.56
C GLY A 289 12.98 3.43 2.63
N GLU A 290 13.61 2.34 3.05
CA GLU A 290 13.64 1.09 2.30
C GLU A 290 12.24 0.50 2.08
N ASP A 291 11.38 0.51 3.11
CA ASP A 291 9.98 0.10 2.96
C ASP A 291 9.25 0.92 1.87
N LEU A 292 9.59 2.22 1.70
CA LEU A 292 9.05 3.05 0.63
C LEU A 292 9.61 2.67 -0.75
N VAL A 293 10.92 2.43 -0.84
CA VAL A 293 11.59 2.03 -2.10
C VAL A 293 10.96 0.75 -2.65
N HIS A 294 10.71 -0.24 -1.79
CA HIS A 294 10.12 -1.53 -2.17
C HIS A 294 8.69 -1.45 -2.71
N ILE A 295 7.96 -0.34 -2.50
CA ILE A 295 6.62 -0.13 -3.07
C ILE A 295 6.70 0.04 -4.59
N TYR A 296 7.78 0.65 -5.09
CA TYR A 296 7.96 0.91 -6.51
C TYR A 296 8.76 -0.20 -7.18
N ASP A 297 10.05 -0.29 -6.84
CA ASP A 297 10.94 -1.27 -7.44
C ASP A 297 12.22 -1.44 -6.61
N SER A 298 12.84 -2.61 -6.77
CA SER A 298 14.07 -3.00 -6.10
C SER A 298 15.29 -2.40 -6.83
N PRO A 299 16.24 -1.77 -6.11
CA PRO A 299 17.45 -1.22 -6.73
C PRO A 299 18.24 -2.30 -7.46
N SER A 300 18.78 -1.95 -8.63
CA SER A 300 19.72 -2.84 -9.33
C SER A 300 21.09 -2.87 -8.64
N ILE A 301 21.99 -3.76 -9.10
CA ILE A 301 23.37 -3.84 -8.61
C ILE A 301 24.17 -2.58 -8.95
N SER A 302 23.79 -1.84 -9.98
CA SER A 302 24.45 -0.59 -10.35
C SER A 302 23.96 0.60 -9.51
N ASP A 303 22.75 0.51 -8.96
CA ASP A 303 22.08 1.59 -8.24
C ASP A 303 22.54 1.72 -6.79
N LYS A 304 23.01 2.91 -6.39
CA LYS A 304 23.24 3.22 -4.97
C LYS A 304 21.92 3.09 -4.20
N ASP A 305 21.99 2.93 -2.87
CA ASP A 305 20.81 2.88 -2.00
C ASP A 305 20.09 4.25 -1.95
N PRO A 306 18.82 4.38 -2.39
CA PRO A 306 18.09 5.66 -2.38
C PRO A 306 17.27 5.88 -1.10
N SER A 307 17.26 4.92 -0.16
CA SER A 307 16.27 4.85 0.93
C SER A 307 16.20 6.12 1.78
N LEU A 308 17.33 6.64 2.26
CA LEU A 308 17.35 7.85 3.08
C LEU A 308 16.89 9.10 2.32
N TRP A 309 17.24 9.16 1.03
CA TRP A 309 16.90 10.28 0.16
C TRP A 309 15.40 10.32 -0.07
N VAL A 310 14.83 9.18 -0.49
CA VAL A 310 13.40 9.01 -0.69
C VAL A 310 12.65 9.34 0.59
N LEU A 311 13.12 8.87 1.75
CA LEU A 311 12.50 9.19 3.02
C LEU A 311 12.46 10.70 3.28
N PHE A 312 13.58 11.41 3.18
CA PHE A 312 13.63 12.84 3.50
C PHE A 312 12.74 13.67 2.58
N PHE A 313 12.81 13.46 1.26
CA PHE A 313 11.99 14.21 0.32
C PHE A 313 10.52 13.82 0.37
N PHE A 314 10.21 12.54 0.63
CA PHE A 314 8.85 12.12 0.90
C PHE A 314 8.25 12.85 2.11
N LEU A 315 8.99 12.94 3.22
CA LEU A 315 8.55 13.69 4.41
C LEU A 315 8.33 15.18 4.10
N LEU A 316 9.25 15.79 3.34
CA LEU A 316 9.16 17.20 2.92
C LEU A 316 7.96 17.45 2.01
N PHE A 317 7.80 16.67 0.94
CA PHE A 317 6.68 16.79 -0.02
C PHE A 317 5.34 16.57 0.65
N PHE A 318 5.25 15.56 1.52
CA PHE A 318 4.03 15.31 2.29
C PHE A 318 3.68 16.49 3.17
N ALA A 319 4.66 17.09 3.86
CA ALA A 319 4.44 18.25 4.70
C ALA A 319 4.01 19.49 3.90
N MET A 320 4.60 19.71 2.72
CA MET A 320 4.20 20.79 1.81
C MET A 320 2.77 20.65 1.29
N ILE A 321 2.37 19.43 0.91
CA ILE A 321 1.01 19.14 0.41
C ILE A 321 -0.01 19.22 1.53
N MET A 322 0.30 18.67 2.72
CA MET A 322 -0.59 18.75 3.88
C MET A 322 -0.76 20.21 4.33
N GLY A 323 0.31 21.00 4.28
CA GLY A 323 0.28 22.47 4.37
C GLY A 323 -0.19 23.06 5.70
N ASP A 324 -0.58 22.24 6.67
CA ASP A 324 -1.30 22.66 7.88
C ASP A 324 -0.74 22.00 9.15
N GLY A 325 -0.30 22.83 10.10
CA GLY A 325 0.26 22.38 11.37
C GLY A 325 -0.78 21.73 12.31
N GLY A 326 -2.05 22.13 12.21
CA GLY A 326 -3.17 21.56 12.95
C GLY A 326 -3.45 20.10 12.55
N TYR A 327 -3.41 19.80 11.26
CA TYR A 327 -3.47 18.42 10.78
C TYR A 327 -2.25 17.59 11.20
N GLY A 328 -1.06 18.20 11.26
CA GLY A 328 0.13 17.59 11.85
C GLY A 328 -0.07 17.22 13.33
N LEU A 329 -0.70 18.08 14.12
CA LEU A 329 -1.03 17.80 15.53
C LEU A 329 -2.06 16.66 15.67
N ILE A 330 -3.06 16.59 14.79
CA ILE A 330 -4.02 15.49 14.76
C ILE A 330 -3.31 14.16 14.47
N LEU A 331 -2.41 14.12 13.47
CA LEU A 331 -1.60 12.94 13.16
C LEU A 331 -0.77 12.52 14.37
N LEU A 332 -0.12 13.47 15.05
CA LEU A 332 0.66 13.20 16.25
C LEU A 332 -0.20 12.62 17.37
N GLY A 333 -1.40 13.18 17.59
CA GLY A 333 -2.37 12.68 18.58
C GLY A 333 -2.81 11.25 18.30
N ILE A 334 -3.12 10.92 17.04
CA ILE A 334 -3.48 9.56 16.61
C ILE A 334 -2.32 8.59 16.89
N VAL A 335 -1.09 8.97 16.54
CA VAL A 335 0.09 8.14 16.77
C VAL A 335 0.34 7.89 18.26
N LEU A 336 0.25 8.93 19.10
CA LEU A 336 0.41 8.82 20.55
C LEU A 336 -0.69 7.92 21.16
N PHE A 337 -1.93 8.04 20.69
CA PHE A 337 -3.03 7.18 21.12
C PHE A 337 -2.78 5.70 20.75
N ILE A 338 -2.30 5.41 19.53
CA ILE A 338 -1.99 4.04 19.13
C ILE A 338 -0.82 3.49 19.95
N ARG A 339 0.22 4.27 20.19
CA ARG A 339 1.36 3.88 21.05
C ARG A 339 0.91 3.57 22.48
N TYR A 340 -0.03 4.35 23.02
CA TYR A 340 -0.61 4.10 24.33
C TYR A 340 -1.44 2.82 24.37
N LYS A 341 -2.31 2.59 23.37
CA LYS A 341 -3.21 1.42 23.33
C LYS A 341 -2.49 0.11 22.98
N LYS A 342 -1.42 0.17 22.18
CA LYS A 342 -0.69 -1.01 21.68
C LYS A 342 0.83 -0.82 21.82
N PRO A 343 1.39 -0.88 23.03
CA PRO A 343 2.83 -0.70 23.24
C PRO A 343 3.69 -1.81 22.62
N ASN A 344 3.12 -3.01 22.44
CA ASN A 344 3.83 -4.20 21.94
C ASN A 344 3.74 -4.39 20.41
N LEU A 345 3.55 -3.32 19.64
CA LEU A 345 3.61 -3.38 18.17
C LEU A 345 5.04 -3.79 17.72
N LYS A 346 5.17 -4.97 17.12
CA LYS A 346 6.44 -5.48 16.56
C LYS A 346 6.59 -5.11 15.08
N ASN A 347 7.85 -5.14 14.61
CA ASN A 347 8.24 -5.11 13.21
C ASN A 347 7.60 -3.97 12.39
N LEU A 348 6.78 -4.31 11.40
CA LEU A 348 6.22 -3.37 10.42
C LEU A 348 5.32 -2.31 11.09
N GLY A 349 4.47 -2.71 12.04
CA GLY A 349 3.56 -1.78 12.71
C GLY A 349 4.30 -0.67 13.48
N LYS A 350 5.44 -1.01 14.11
CA LYS A 350 6.31 -0.02 14.76
C LYS A 350 6.97 0.92 13.76
N ARG A 351 7.41 0.41 12.60
CA ARG A 351 8.03 1.22 11.55
C ARG A 351 7.03 2.19 10.93
N VAL A 352 5.82 1.73 10.61
CA VAL A 352 4.73 2.58 10.12
C VAL A 352 4.41 3.69 11.12
N LEU A 353 4.27 3.37 12.41
CA LEU A 353 4.05 4.40 13.44
C LEU A 353 5.20 5.40 13.55
N ASN A 354 6.44 4.95 13.43
CA ASN A 354 7.60 5.84 13.44
C ASN A 354 7.61 6.76 12.21
N LEU A 355 7.29 6.23 11.02
CA LEU A 355 7.14 7.02 9.81
C LEU A 355 6.02 8.05 9.97
N THR A 356 4.85 7.67 10.48
CA THR A 356 3.75 8.61 10.75
C THR A 356 4.14 9.66 11.79
N THR A 357 4.96 9.31 12.78
CA THR A 357 5.50 10.29 13.75
C THR A 357 6.36 11.33 13.02
N LEU A 358 7.25 10.89 12.13
CA LEU A 358 8.09 11.80 11.35
C LEU A 358 7.26 12.68 10.42
N LEU A 359 6.26 12.11 9.74
CA LEU A 359 5.32 12.89 8.91
C LEU A 359 4.62 13.97 9.74
N ALA A 360 4.11 13.62 10.92
CA ALA A 360 3.46 14.58 11.82
C ALA A 360 4.40 15.70 12.25
N VAL A 361 5.64 15.38 12.63
CA VAL A 361 6.66 16.38 13.02
C VAL A 361 7.01 17.31 11.85
N PHE A 362 7.19 16.77 10.64
CA PHE A 362 7.46 17.57 9.45
C PHE A 362 6.26 18.45 9.08
N CYS A 363 5.01 17.96 9.19
CA CYS A 363 3.80 18.77 8.98
C CYS A 363 3.68 19.91 10.00
N ILE A 364 3.96 19.65 11.28
CA ILE A 364 3.96 20.68 12.31
C ILE A 364 5.05 21.72 12.01
N GLY A 365 6.27 21.26 11.67
CA GLY A 365 7.37 22.13 11.27
C GLY A 365 7.01 22.99 10.06
N TRP A 366 6.39 22.39 9.05
CA TRP A 366 5.94 23.11 7.85
C TRP A 366 4.82 24.10 8.16
N GLY A 367 3.85 23.73 9.00
CA GLY A 367 2.80 24.65 9.47
C GLY A 367 3.33 25.82 10.29
N LEU A 368 4.44 25.65 11.00
CA LEU A 368 5.17 26.76 11.65
C LEU A 368 5.90 27.63 10.62
N VAL A 369 6.43 27.04 9.55
CA VAL A 369 7.04 27.78 8.44
C VAL A 369 6.02 28.65 7.72
N THR A 370 4.82 28.10 7.45
CA THR A 370 3.73 28.76 6.71
C THR A 370 2.71 29.46 7.59
N HIS A 371 2.90 29.47 8.92
CA HIS A 371 1.97 30.01 9.92
C HIS A 371 0.48 29.63 9.72
N SER A 372 0.22 28.41 9.24
CA SER A 372 -1.12 27.90 8.92
C SER A 372 -1.55 26.77 9.85
N PHE A 373 -2.68 26.96 10.53
CA PHE A 373 -3.29 25.98 11.43
C PHE A 373 -4.80 25.89 11.22
N PHE A 374 -5.31 24.70 10.92
CA PHE A 374 -6.73 24.44 10.62
C PHE A 374 -7.31 25.36 9.51
N GLY A 375 -6.51 25.68 8.50
CA GLY A 375 -6.87 26.62 7.44
C GLY A 375 -6.99 28.08 7.89
N MET A 376 -6.57 28.41 9.11
CA MET A 376 -6.51 29.77 9.61
C MET A 376 -5.08 30.31 9.49
N ASN A 377 -4.94 31.47 8.84
CA ASN A 377 -3.72 32.26 8.90
C ASN A 377 -3.69 33.02 10.23
N LEU A 378 -2.64 32.80 11.02
CA LEU A 378 -2.44 33.52 12.27
C LEU A 378 -2.36 35.03 12.01
N SER A 379 -3.00 35.85 12.85
CA SER A 379 -2.93 37.30 12.70
C SER A 379 -1.48 37.82 12.81
N PRO A 380 -1.11 38.92 12.13
CA PRO A 380 0.25 39.48 12.16
C PRO A 380 0.77 39.84 13.55
N ASP A 381 -0.12 40.03 14.52
CA ASP A 381 0.23 40.32 15.92
C ASP A 381 0.69 39.09 16.71
N ASN A 382 0.43 37.87 16.22
CA ASN A 382 0.79 36.65 16.91
C ASN A 382 2.32 36.42 16.89
N PRO A 383 2.96 36.06 18.02
CA PRO A 383 4.40 35.77 18.06
C PRO A 383 4.84 34.68 17.08
N LEU A 384 4.00 33.66 16.84
CA LEU A 384 4.32 32.57 15.91
C LEU A 384 4.40 33.06 14.46
N HIS A 385 3.57 34.03 14.08
CA HIS A 385 3.62 34.64 12.74
C HIS A 385 4.91 35.46 12.59
N LYS A 386 5.31 36.25 13.59
CA LYS A 386 6.53 37.08 13.53
C LYS A 386 7.83 36.27 13.46
N MET A 387 7.82 35.04 13.96
CA MET A 387 8.99 34.15 13.95
C MET A 387 9.05 33.22 12.73
N ALA A 388 8.00 33.19 11.90
CA ALA A 388 7.90 32.26 10.78
C ALA A 388 8.87 32.67 9.63
N PRO A 389 9.65 31.71 9.08
CA PRO A 389 10.51 31.95 7.92
C PRO A 389 9.78 32.52 6.69
N LEU A 390 8.52 32.15 6.46
CA LEU A 390 7.74 32.69 5.35
C LEU A 390 7.51 34.20 5.52
N THR A 391 7.17 34.66 6.72
CA THR A 391 6.99 36.08 7.02
C THR A 391 8.28 36.87 6.81
N TRP A 392 9.43 36.30 7.18
CA TRP A 392 10.73 36.90 6.88
C TRP A 392 10.98 37.03 5.36
N LEU A 393 10.64 36.00 4.56
CA LEU A 393 10.73 36.06 3.10
C LEU A 393 9.76 37.09 2.52
N THR A 394 8.55 37.19 3.06
CA THR A 394 7.56 38.20 2.66
C THR A 394 8.05 39.62 2.94
N GLU A 395 8.66 39.86 4.12
CA GLU A 395 9.27 41.14 4.47
C GLU A 395 10.40 41.51 3.50
N LYS A 396 11.28 40.56 3.16
CA LYS A 396 12.36 40.78 2.19
C LYS A 396 11.86 41.04 0.78
N LYS A 397 10.79 40.36 0.37
CA LYS A 397 10.14 40.60 -0.93
C LYS A 397 9.50 42.00 -0.97
N ALA A 398 8.86 42.43 0.12
CA ALA A 398 8.32 43.78 0.23
C ALA A 398 9.42 44.85 0.18
N ASP A 399 10.50 44.67 0.94
CA ASP A 399 11.67 45.55 0.94
C ASP A 399 12.24 45.75 -0.48
N TYR A 400 12.40 44.66 -1.23
CA TYR A 400 12.86 44.71 -2.62
C TYR A 400 11.96 45.61 -3.50
N HIS A 401 10.64 45.44 -3.42
CA HIS A 401 9.70 46.22 -4.22
C HIS A 401 9.61 47.69 -3.79
N ILE A 402 9.75 47.99 -2.49
CA ILE A 402 9.78 49.37 -1.96
C ILE A 402 11.05 50.09 -2.46
N GLN A 403 12.21 49.43 -2.46
CA GLN A 403 13.47 50.01 -2.88
C GLN A 403 13.53 50.31 -4.39
N HIS A 404 13.04 49.38 -5.22
CA HIS A 404 13.11 49.54 -6.67
C HIS A 404 11.93 50.35 -7.26
N GLN A 405 10.86 50.56 -6.48
CA GLN A 405 9.63 51.24 -6.92
C GLN A 405 9.04 50.65 -8.22
N ASP A 406 9.19 49.34 -8.38
CA ASP A 406 8.78 48.55 -9.54
C ASP A 406 7.26 48.63 -9.80
N ALA A 407 6.82 48.14 -10.97
CA ALA A 407 5.40 48.05 -11.35
C ALA A 407 4.51 47.43 -10.26
N VAL A 408 5.01 46.42 -9.55
CA VAL A 408 4.30 45.76 -8.43
C VAL A 408 4.05 46.72 -7.26
N TYR A 409 5.01 47.59 -6.94
CA TYR A 409 4.83 48.60 -5.89
C TYR A 409 3.78 49.63 -6.31
N GLN A 410 3.82 50.08 -7.57
CA GLN A 410 2.82 51.02 -8.10
C GLN A 410 1.41 50.41 -8.08
N GLU A 411 1.26 49.15 -8.50
CA GLU A 411 -0.03 48.44 -8.48
C GLU A 411 -0.65 48.40 -7.08
N TRP A 412 0.14 48.10 -6.05
CA TRP A 412 -0.35 48.07 -4.68
C TRP A 412 -0.62 49.46 -4.10
N VAL A 413 0.18 50.48 -4.45
CA VAL A 413 -0.07 51.87 -4.04
C VAL A 413 -1.32 52.43 -4.70
N ASP A 414 -1.59 52.07 -5.95
CA ASP A 414 -2.82 52.42 -6.67
C ASP A 414 -4.05 51.76 -6.02
N LYS A 415 -3.93 50.48 -5.64
CA LYS A 415 -4.99 49.75 -4.93
C LYS A 415 -5.21 50.24 -3.49
N PHE A 416 -4.14 50.67 -2.81
CA PHE A 416 -4.15 51.16 -1.44
C PHE A 416 -3.35 52.46 -1.31
N PRO A 417 -4.00 53.62 -1.50
CA PRO A 417 -3.32 54.92 -1.45
C PRO A 417 -2.61 55.22 -0.13
N GLN A 418 -3.01 54.54 0.96
CA GLN A 418 -2.39 54.61 2.29
C GLN A 418 -0.98 54.01 2.39
N LEU A 419 -0.51 53.32 1.33
CA LEU A 419 0.85 52.77 1.24
C LEU A 419 1.86 53.79 0.70
N LYS A 420 1.40 54.91 0.15
CA LYS A 420 2.25 55.93 -0.47
C LYS A 420 3.17 56.58 0.59
N GLY A 421 4.48 56.36 0.45
CA GLY A 421 5.50 56.93 1.33
C GLY A 421 5.86 56.08 2.55
N VAL A 422 5.33 54.86 2.65
CA VAL A 422 5.75 53.89 3.68
C VAL A 422 7.09 53.28 3.26
N THR A 423 8.12 53.47 4.08
CA THR A 423 9.48 52.95 3.84
C THR A 423 9.78 51.68 4.62
N ASP A 424 9.02 51.38 5.68
CA ASP A 424 9.19 50.16 6.48
C ASP A 424 8.41 48.97 5.85
N PRO A 425 9.09 47.85 5.51
CA PRO A 425 8.44 46.68 4.91
C PRO A 425 7.35 46.07 5.80
N LYS A 426 7.52 46.08 7.13
CA LYS A 426 6.52 45.53 8.06
C LYS A 426 5.25 46.38 8.08
N GLU A 427 5.42 47.69 8.13
CA GLU A 427 4.31 48.64 8.04
C GLU A 427 3.59 48.57 6.69
N PHE A 428 4.33 48.37 5.58
CA PHE A 428 3.77 48.17 4.24
C PHE A 428 2.86 46.92 4.20
N LEU A 429 3.32 45.81 4.77
CA LEU A 429 2.55 44.57 4.83
C LEU A 429 1.35 44.67 5.78
N ALA A 430 1.49 45.35 6.91
CA ALA A 430 0.42 45.52 7.90
C ALA A 430 -0.70 46.46 7.42
N LYS A 431 -0.37 47.49 6.62
CA LYS A 431 -1.34 48.45 6.07
C LYS A 431 -2.01 47.99 4.77
N GLY A 432 -1.51 46.94 4.13
CA GLY A 432 -2.06 46.35 2.90
C GLY A 432 -3.23 45.40 3.13
N TYR A 433 -4.27 45.83 3.87
CA TYR A 433 -5.45 45.00 4.15
C TYR A 433 -6.74 45.55 3.49
N SER A 434 -7.61 44.64 3.06
CA SER A 434 -9.00 44.92 2.68
C SER A 434 -9.94 44.48 3.80
N GLU A 435 -10.99 45.25 4.05
CA GLU A 435 -11.99 44.93 5.08
C GLU A 435 -13.28 44.46 4.40
N GLN A 436 -13.61 43.16 4.57
CA GLN A 436 -14.85 42.57 4.07
C GLN A 436 -15.61 41.95 5.25
N LYS A 437 -16.89 42.32 5.43
CA LYS A 437 -17.79 41.82 6.49
C LYS A 437 -17.18 41.87 7.92
N GLY A 438 -16.39 42.90 8.24
CA GLY A 438 -15.78 43.07 9.58
C GLY A 438 -14.56 42.19 9.87
N LYS A 439 -14.02 41.48 8.87
CA LYS A 439 -12.73 40.77 8.94
C LYS A 439 -11.70 41.49 8.05
N LYS A 440 -10.49 41.68 8.59
CA LYS A 440 -9.34 42.22 7.85
C LYS A 440 -8.66 41.10 7.06
N SER A 441 -8.69 41.18 5.73
CA SER A 441 -7.94 40.32 4.81
C SER A 441 -6.63 41.01 4.42
N TYR A 442 -5.49 40.40 4.69
CA TYR A 442 -4.17 40.94 4.33
C TYR A 442 -3.77 40.49 2.92
N ASP A 443 -4.30 41.18 1.91
CA ASP A 443 -4.16 40.81 0.48
C ASP A 443 -2.71 40.79 -0.02
N ILE A 444 -1.85 41.69 0.50
CA ILE A 444 -0.44 41.74 0.10
C ILE A 444 0.32 40.54 0.67
N ILE A 445 0.09 40.22 1.94
CA ILE A 445 0.74 39.11 2.64
C ILE A 445 0.36 37.79 1.97
N SER A 446 -0.93 37.56 1.69
CA SER A 446 -1.39 36.34 1.04
C SER A 446 -0.79 36.20 -0.37
N LYS A 447 -0.86 37.24 -1.19
CA LYS A 447 -0.34 37.19 -2.57
C LYS A 447 1.18 36.96 -2.62
N PHE A 448 1.92 37.60 -1.73
CA PHE A 448 3.38 37.40 -1.66
C PHE A 448 3.72 36.00 -1.15
N SER A 449 3.01 35.51 -0.13
CA SER A 449 3.17 34.16 0.40
C SER A 449 2.90 33.09 -0.65
N ASP A 450 1.80 33.22 -1.40
CA ASP A 450 1.43 32.32 -2.51
C ASP A 450 2.52 32.26 -3.58
N ASN A 451 3.02 33.42 -4.01
CA ASN A 451 4.09 33.50 -4.99
C ASN A 451 5.39 32.86 -4.47
N ILE A 452 5.73 33.08 -3.19
CA ILE A 452 6.91 32.49 -2.55
C ILE A 452 6.77 30.96 -2.47
N MET A 453 5.60 30.45 -2.06
CA MET A 453 5.37 29.00 -1.95
C MET A 453 5.40 28.30 -3.30
N LEU A 454 4.83 28.92 -4.34
CA LEU A 454 4.91 28.42 -5.72
C LEU A 454 6.37 28.33 -6.18
N GLU A 455 7.14 29.40 -5.98
CA GLU A 455 8.55 29.43 -6.35
C GLU A 455 9.37 28.43 -5.54
N PHE A 456 9.09 28.28 -4.24
CA PHE A 456 9.76 27.33 -3.36
C PHE A 456 9.52 25.88 -3.82
N ALA A 457 8.31 25.56 -4.28
CA ALA A 457 8.00 24.26 -4.86
C ALA A 457 8.86 23.98 -6.12
N LEU A 458 8.99 24.96 -7.03
CA LEU A 458 9.88 24.85 -8.19
C LEU A 458 11.34 24.71 -7.78
N PHE A 459 11.80 25.51 -6.82
CA PHE A 459 13.17 25.48 -6.32
C PHE A 459 13.54 24.13 -5.71
N ILE A 460 12.63 23.52 -4.93
CA ILE A 460 12.84 22.16 -4.43
C ILE A 460 12.90 21.16 -5.59
N GLY A 461 12.06 21.31 -6.61
CA GLY A 461 12.12 20.46 -7.80
C GLY A 461 13.46 20.53 -8.51
N VAL A 462 13.99 21.75 -8.70
CA VAL A 462 15.33 22.00 -9.26
C VAL A 462 16.41 21.31 -8.44
N ILE A 463 16.37 21.42 -7.10
CA ILE A 463 17.33 20.76 -6.20
C ILE A 463 17.19 19.24 -6.26
N HIS A 464 15.98 18.72 -6.20
CA HIS A 464 15.72 17.28 -6.13
C HIS A 464 16.16 16.58 -7.42
N ILE A 465 15.77 17.10 -8.59
CA ILE A 465 16.22 16.60 -9.90
C ILE A 465 17.73 16.83 -10.06
N GLY A 466 18.26 17.98 -9.68
CA GLY A 466 19.69 18.28 -9.74
C GLY A 466 20.53 17.26 -8.97
N ILE A 467 20.07 16.84 -7.79
CA ILE A 467 20.76 15.83 -6.99
C ILE A 467 20.61 14.42 -7.61
N SER A 468 19.49 14.14 -8.28
CA SER A 468 19.36 12.94 -9.11
C SER A 468 20.45 12.87 -10.19
N LEU A 469 20.60 13.97 -10.94
CA LEU A 469 21.61 14.09 -12.00
C LEU A 469 23.04 13.94 -11.44
N ILE A 470 23.35 14.58 -10.30
CA ILE A 470 24.67 14.47 -9.66
C ILE A 470 24.97 13.02 -9.24
N ARG A 471 23.99 12.31 -8.67
CA ARG A 471 24.14 10.92 -8.24
C ARG A 471 24.55 9.99 -9.39
N TYR A 472 24.04 10.26 -10.59
CA TYR A 472 24.28 9.45 -11.79
C TYR A 472 25.38 10.01 -12.70
N ALA A 473 25.95 11.18 -12.39
CA ALA A 473 26.91 11.88 -13.24
C ALA A 473 28.17 11.06 -13.58
N ASN A 474 28.62 10.21 -12.66
CA ASN A 474 29.78 9.34 -12.90
C ASN A 474 29.53 8.31 -14.01
N ARG A 475 28.28 7.85 -14.17
CA ARG A 475 27.89 6.89 -15.20
C ARG A 475 27.43 7.60 -16.48
N ASN A 476 26.68 8.68 -16.33
CA ASN A 476 26.23 9.48 -17.46
C ASN A 476 26.68 10.94 -17.39
N TRP A 477 27.72 11.27 -18.15
CA TRP A 477 28.31 12.61 -18.19
C TRP A 477 27.39 13.66 -18.81
N THR A 478 26.34 13.28 -19.56
CA THR A 478 25.33 14.25 -20.06
C THR A 478 24.59 14.93 -18.91
N ALA A 479 24.53 14.28 -17.73
CA ALA A 479 23.91 14.82 -16.53
C ALA A 479 24.54 16.15 -16.07
N ILE A 480 25.83 16.38 -16.35
CA ILE A 480 26.51 17.64 -16.00
C ILE A 480 25.95 18.79 -16.84
N GLY A 481 25.72 18.56 -18.14
CA GLY A 481 25.11 19.55 -19.02
C GLY A 481 23.68 19.86 -18.61
N TRP A 482 22.90 18.83 -18.27
CA TRP A 482 21.53 19.00 -17.77
C TRP A 482 21.47 19.70 -16.42
N LEU A 483 22.42 19.48 -15.52
CA LEU A 483 22.51 20.20 -14.24
C LEU A 483 22.73 21.70 -14.46
N ILE A 484 23.65 22.07 -15.36
CA ILE A 484 23.90 23.48 -15.73
C ILE A 484 22.66 24.10 -16.38
N CYS A 485 21.99 23.34 -17.27
CA CYS A 485 20.74 23.75 -17.90
C CYS A 485 19.63 24.01 -16.86
N LEU A 486 19.51 23.16 -15.84
CA LEU A 486 18.55 23.30 -14.75
C LEU A 486 18.75 24.60 -13.95
N VAL A 487 19.99 24.92 -13.61
CA VAL A 487 20.35 26.17 -12.93
C VAL A 487 20.09 27.38 -13.83
N GLY A 488 20.45 27.29 -15.11
CA GLY A 488 20.19 28.34 -16.10
C GLY A 488 18.70 28.62 -16.28
N GLY A 489 17.88 27.56 -16.35
CA GLY A 489 16.42 27.67 -16.46
C GLY A 489 15.79 28.36 -15.25
N TYR A 490 16.21 28.00 -14.03
CA TYR A 490 15.71 28.64 -12.81
C TYR A 490 16.02 30.14 -12.74
N LEU A 491 17.13 30.59 -13.33
CA LEU A 491 17.49 32.01 -13.43
C LEU A 491 16.78 32.74 -14.58
N TYR A 492 16.61 32.06 -15.72
CA TYR A 492 16.07 32.68 -16.94
C TYR A 492 14.54 32.84 -16.92
N PHE A 493 13.79 31.82 -16.50
CA PHE A 493 12.32 31.86 -16.59
C PHE A 493 11.66 32.97 -15.75
N PRO A 494 12.12 33.28 -14.52
CA PRO A 494 11.61 34.43 -13.77
C PRO A 494 11.79 35.75 -14.52
N TYR A 495 12.93 35.95 -15.18
CA TYR A 495 13.18 37.12 -16.02
C TYR A 495 12.22 37.18 -17.22
N TYR A 496 12.02 36.05 -17.91
CA TYR A 496 11.09 35.96 -19.05
C TYR A 496 9.64 36.26 -18.67
N LEU A 497 9.23 35.91 -17.45
CA LEU A 497 7.89 36.11 -16.93
C LEU A 497 7.72 37.43 -16.16
N ASP A 498 8.75 38.29 -16.13
CA ASP A 498 8.80 39.52 -15.32
C ASP A 498 8.47 39.30 -13.83
N ALA A 499 8.93 38.17 -13.28
CA ALA A 499 8.65 37.74 -11.92
C ALA A 499 9.88 37.91 -11.00
N THR A 500 9.66 38.39 -9.77
CA THR A 500 10.70 38.45 -8.74
C THR A 500 10.92 37.10 -8.07
N SER A 501 12.05 36.46 -8.40
CA SER A 501 12.49 35.21 -7.75
C SER A 501 13.21 35.47 -6.41
N MET A 502 13.15 34.50 -5.50
CA MET A 502 13.89 34.39 -4.23
C MET A 502 15.36 34.79 -4.35
N LEU A 503 16.03 34.40 -5.43
CA LEU A 503 17.44 34.74 -5.60
C LEU A 503 17.69 36.24 -5.70
N HIS A 504 16.76 37.00 -6.29
CA HIS A 504 16.91 38.44 -6.49
C HIS A 504 16.83 39.20 -5.18
N TYR A 505 15.85 38.91 -4.33
CA TYR A 505 15.66 39.66 -3.08
C TYR A 505 16.45 39.09 -1.89
N ILE A 506 16.92 37.84 -1.94
CA ILE A 506 17.82 37.27 -0.92
C ILE A 506 19.27 37.69 -1.19
N PHE A 507 19.73 37.58 -2.44
CA PHE A 507 21.12 37.84 -2.82
C PHE A 507 21.36 39.20 -3.47
N HIS A 508 20.32 40.04 -3.61
CA HIS A 508 20.38 41.36 -4.26
C HIS A 508 20.93 41.28 -5.68
N LEU A 509 20.56 40.22 -6.42
CA LEU A 509 20.94 40.04 -7.82
C LEU A 509 20.04 40.89 -8.70
N ASP A 510 20.65 41.59 -9.65
CA ASP A 510 19.93 42.37 -10.66
C ASP A 510 19.17 41.45 -11.62
N LYS A 511 17.89 41.76 -11.88
CA LYS A 511 16.97 40.94 -12.68
C LYS A 511 17.48 40.73 -14.09
N GLU A 512 17.98 41.79 -14.73
CA GLU A 512 18.47 41.73 -16.10
C GLU A 512 19.75 40.88 -16.19
N GLN A 513 20.69 41.10 -15.29
CA GLN A 513 21.95 40.36 -15.27
C GLN A 513 21.74 38.87 -14.99
N ALA A 514 20.90 38.54 -14.01
CA ALA A 514 20.55 37.16 -13.68
C ALA A 514 19.84 36.45 -14.86
N GLY A 515 18.92 37.14 -15.54
CA GLY A 515 18.22 36.61 -16.71
C GLY A 515 19.16 36.32 -17.88
N ILE A 516 20.05 37.26 -18.21
CA ILE A 516 21.03 37.10 -19.30
C ILE A 516 22.01 35.95 -18.99
N GLN A 517 22.56 35.91 -17.78
CA GLN A 517 23.45 34.83 -17.35
C GLN A 517 22.73 33.48 -17.32
N GLY A 518 21.47 33.46 -16.88
CA GLY A 518 20.60 32.29 -16.90
C GLY A 518 20.41 31.74 -18.31
N LEU A 519 20.16 32.62 -19.30
CA LEU A 519 20.04 32.22 -20.70
C LEU A 519 21.32 31.59 -21.24
N TYR A 520 22.49 32.19 -20.93
CA TYR A 520 23.77 31.62 -21.33
C TYR A 520 23.99 30.24 -20.71
N LEU A 521 23.71 30.07 -19.42
CA LEU A 521 23.82 28.77 -18.73
C LEU A 521 22.85 27.73 -19.32
N LEU A 522 21.61 28.12 -19.63
CA LEU A 522 20.62 27.26 -20.27
C LEU A 522 21.13 26.73 -21.62
N MET A 523 21.61 27.65 -22.47
CA MET A 523 22.11 27.33 -23.81
C MET A 523 23.40 26.50 -23.76
N ILE A 524 24.36 26.90 -22.92
CA ILE A 524 25.64 26.20 -22.75
C ILE A 524 25.40 24.80 -22.16
N GLY A 525 24.57 24.69 -21.12
CA GLY A 525 24.26 23.40 -20.49
C GLY A 525 23.61 22.42 -21.46
N THR A 526 22.63 22.89 -22.24
CA THR A 526 21.97 22.07 -23.28
C THR A 526 22.96 21.67 -24.38
N ALA A 527 23.80 22.60 -24.85
CA ALA A 527 24.82 22.30 -25.85
C ALA A 527 25.83 21.26 -25.34
N ILE A 528 26.31 21.39 -24.09
CA ILE A 528 27.22 20.42 -23.47
C ILE A 528 26.57 19.04 -23.39
N ALA A 529 25.31 18.94 -22.94
CA ALA A 529 24.60 17.66 -22.84
C ALA A 529 24.50 16.97 -24.21
N VAL A 530 24.10 17.71 -25.25
CA VAL A 530 23.95 17.19 -26.61
C VAL A 530 25.29 16.81 -27.22
N ILE A 531 26.33 17.63 -27.05
CA ILE A 531 27.68 17.31 -27.55
C ILE A 531 28.19 16.00 -26.93
N ILE A 532 28.06 15.85 -25.60
CA ILE A 532 28.45 14.61 -24.90
C ILE A 532 27.63 13.43 -25.40
N ALA A 533 26.33 13.59 -25.63
CA ALA A 533 25.47 12.55 -26.16
C ALA A 533 25.86 12.13 -27.58
N ILE A 534 26.19 13.08 -28.45
CA ILE A 534 26.69 12.80 -29.82
C ILE A 534 28.00 12.02 -29.76
N PHE A 535 28.92 12.36 -28.85
CA PHE A 535 30.15 11.58 -28.69
C PHE A 535 29.89 10.14 -28.23
N LYS A 536 28.88 9.91 -27.37
CA LYS A 536 28.53 8.58 -26.87
C LYS A 536 27.73 7.73 -27.86
N GLN A 537 26.74 8.32 -28.53
CA GLN A 537 25.72 7.60 -29.32
C GLN A 537 25.72 7.98 -30.81
N LYS A 538 26.69 8.76 -31.27
CA LYS A 538 26.83 9.25 -32.65
C LYS A 538 25.57 10.02 -33.08
N PHE A 539 24.96 9.66 -34.21
CA PHE A 539 23.80 10.34 -34.78
C PHE A 539 22.57 10.32 -33.85
N LEU A 540 22.39 9.24 -33.07
CA LEU A 540 21.28 9.15 -32.12
C LEU A 540 21.37 10.19 -31.00
N GLY A 541 22.58 10.66 -30.66
CA GLY A 541 22.80 11.65 -29.60
C GLY A 541 22.18 13.02 -29.89
N VAL A 542 21.80 13.32 -31.13
CA VAL A 542 21.09 14.57 -31.46
C VAL A 542 19.70 14.60 -30.82
N PHE A 543 19.06 13.44 -30.64
CA PHE A 543 17.76 13.33 -29.98
C PHE A 543 17.82 13.68 -28.49
N GLU A 544 19.01 13.70 -27.87
CA GLU A 544 19.19 14.16 -26.48
C GLU A 544 18.65 15.58 -26.30
N ALA A 545 18.65 16.44 -27.34
CA ALA A 545 18.06 17.77 -27.25
C ALA A 545 16.56 17.74 -26.86
N MET A 546 15.83 16.66 -27.18
CA MET A 546 14.44 16.48 -26.77
C MET A 546 14.29 16.30 -25.26
N THR A 547 15.33 15.82 -24.57
CA THR A 547 15.36 15.67 -23.11
C THR A 547 15.22 17.02 -22.41
N ALA A 548 15.51 18.15 -23.07
CA ALA A 548 15.25 19.49 -22.51
C ALA A 548 13.76 19.70 -22.19
N ILE A 549 12.87 19.23 -23.07
CA ILE A 549 11.43 19.32 -22.87
C ILE A 549 11.01 18.48 -21.67
N GLN A 550 11.61 17.29 -21.52
CA GLN A 550 11.36 16.38 -20.40
C GLN A 550 11.81 17.00 -19.08
N VAL A 551 13.06 17.50 -18.99
CA VAL A 551 13.59 18.16 -17.78
C VAL A 551 12.71 19.34 -17.38
N PHE A 552 12.27 20.14 -18.34
CA PHE A 552 11.36 21.26 -18.08
C PHE A 552 10.00 20.79 -17.54
N SER A 553 9.41 19.76 -18.16
CA SER A 553 8.15 19.15 -17.71
C SER A 553 8.26 18.58 -16.29
N ASP A 554 9.37 17.92 -15.98
CA ASP A 554 9.59 17.31 -14.67
C ASP A 554 9.77 18.36 -13.58
N VAL A 555 10.45 19.48 -13.85
CA VAL A 555 10.52 20.62 -12.90
C VAL A 555 9.14 21.23 -12.68
N LEU A 556 8.36 21.47 -13.74
CA LEU A 556 7.02 22.03 -13.62
C LEU A 556 6.05 21.13 -12.85
N SER A 557 6.27 19.81 -12.86
CA SER A 557 5.45 18.87 -12.11
C SER A 557 5.44 19.16 -10.59
N TYR A 558 6.49 19.81 -10.05
CA TYR A 558 6.61 20.20 -8.64
C TYR A 558 5.64 21.32 -8.26
N LEU A 559 5.10 22.07 -9.21
CA LEU A 559 4.00 23.01 -8.95
C LEU A 559 2.80 22.33 -8.29
N ARG A 560 2.68 21.02 -8.46
CA ARG A 560 1.65 20.21 -7.80
C ARG A 560 1.75 20.26 -6.27
N LEU A 561 2.97 20.36 -5.71
CA LEU A 561 3.16 20.50 -4.26
C LEU A 561 2.42 21.74 -3.74
N TYR A 562 2.61 22.86 -4.44
CA TYR A 562 1.95 24.12 -4.14
C TYR A 562 0.44 24.04 -4.41
N ALA A 563 0.03 23.57 -5.59
CA ALA A 563 -1.38 23.55 -5.98
C ALA A 563 -2.26 22.70 -5.04
N LEU A 564 -1.77 21.53 -4.61
CA LEU A 564 -2.50 20.67 -3.66
C LEU A 564 -2.53 21.28 -2.25
N GLY A 565 -1.42 21.86 -1.78
CA GLY A 565 -1.38 22.55 -0.48
C GLY A 565 -2.32 23.75 -0.44
N LEU A 566 -2.31 24.58 -1.49
CA LEU A 566 -3.23 25.70 -1.64
C LEU A 566 -4.69 25.23 -1.69
N ALA A 567 -5.00 24.19 -2.46
CA ALA A 567 -6.36 23.64 -2.54
C ALA A 567 -6.85 23.13 -1.18
N GLY A 568 -5.99 22.46 -0.40
CA GLY A 568 -6.31 22.01 0.96
C GLY A 568 -6.54 23.18 1.93
N ALA A 569 -5.75 24.24 1.83
CA ALA A 569 -5.91 25.46 2.63
C ALA A 569 -7.22 26.20 2.29
N ILE A 570 -7.52 26.38 1.01
CA ILE A 570 -8.79 26.98 0.54
C ILE A 570 -9.98 26.13 0.98
N MET A 571 -9.90 24.80 0.87
CA MET A 571 -10.98 23.92 1.31
C MET A 571 -11.23 24.07 2.83
N ALA A 572 -10.16 24.13 3.64
CA ALA A 572 -10.28 24.36 5.07
C ALA A 572 -10.90 25.74 5.39
N SER A 573 -10.47 26.82 4.71
CA SER A 573 -11.05 28.15 4.92
C SER A 573 -12.53 28.21 4.54
N VAL A 574 -12.92 27.56 3.43
CA VAL A 574 -14.33 27.47 3.01
C VAL A 574 -15.17 26.72 4.04
N ILE A 575 -14.66 25.62 4.61
CA ILE A 575 -15.36 24.88 5.68
C ILE A 575 -15.56 25.77 6.92
N ASN A 576 -14.53 26.53 7.31
CA ASN A 576 -14.61 27.47 8.42
C ASN A 576 -15.67 28.56 8.17
N GLU A 577 -15.64 29.19 6.99
CA GLU A 577 -16.59 30.23 6.60
C GLU A 577 -18.03 29.71 6.55
N MET A 578 -18.24 28.51 5.98
CA MET A 578 -19.56 27.87 5.96
C MET A 578 -20.06 27.62 7.38
N SER A 579 -19.20 27.10 8.27
CA SER A 579 -19.55 26.78 9.65
C SER A 579 -19.93 28.02 10.47
N GLU A 580 -19.29 29.18 10.24
CA GLU A 580 -19.60 30.42 10.96
C GLU A 580 -21.03 30.93 10.70
N SER A 581 -21.59 30.63 9.52
CA SER A 581 -22.93 31.08 9.12
C SER A 581 -24.07 30.18 9.60
N MET A 582 -23.77 29.08 10.29
CA MET A 582 -24.72 28.02 10.65
C MET A 582 -25.06 28.00 12.15
N THR A 583 -26.16 27.30 12.51
CA THR A 583 -26.49 27.02 13.92
C THR A 583 -25.43 26.12 14.55
N PHE A 584 -25.22 26.24 15.87
CA PHE A 584 -24.12 25.54 16.57
C PHE A 584 -24.02 24.03 16.27
N VAL A 585 -25.17 23.32 16.26
CA VAL A 585 -25.18 21.87 15.98
C VAL A 585 -24.76 21.58 14.55
N LEU A 586 -25.29 22.34 13.58
CA LEU A 586 -24.97 22.15 12.17
C LEU A 586 -23.52 22.54 11.87
N ALA A 587 -23.06 23.66 12.46
CA ALA A 587 -21.68 24.11 12.42
C ALA A 587 -20.71 23.02 12.91
N LEU A 588 -21.00 22.39 14.05
CA LEU A 588 -20.17 21.30 14.59
C LEU A 588 -20.09 20.10 13.64
N ILE A 589 -21.23 19.70 13.06
CA ILE A 589 -21.27 18.57 12.11
C ILE A 589 -20.44 18.89 10.86
N VAL A 590 -20.64 20.08 10.26
CA VAL A 590 -19.92 20.51 9.06
C VAL A 590 -18.43 20.65 9.31
N MET A 591 -18.03 21.18 10.48
CA MET A 591 -16.63 21.33 10.85
C MET A 591 -15.95 19.96 11.01
N ILE A 592 -16.56 19.03 11.75
CA ILE A 592 -15.99 17.68 11.95
C ILE A 592 -15.92 16.94 10.61
N LEU A 593 -17.01 16.88 9.86
CA LEU A 593 -17.08 16.11 8.61
C LEU A 593 -16.21 16.76 7.53
N GLY A 594 -16.30 18.08 7.37
CA GLY A 594 -15.52 18.84 6.41
C GLY A 594 -14.02 18.70 6.64
N HIS A 595 -13.54 18.95 7.87
CA HIS A 595 -12.12 18.80 8.16
C HIS A 595 -11.68 17.33 8.11
N ALA A 596 -12.53 16.35 8.45
CA ALA A 596 -12.21 14.94 8.28
C ALA A 596 -12.01 14.57 6.80
N VAL A 597 -12.87 15.08 5.90
CA VAL A 597 -12.73 14.89 4.45
C VAL A 597 -11.46 15.58 3.94
N ASN A 598 -11.23 16.85 4.30
CA ASN A 598 -10.03 17.57 3.87
C ASN A 598 -8.74 16.89 4.38
N PHE A 599 -8.75 16.43 5.63
CA PHE A 599 -7.65 15.66 6.22
C PHE A 599 -7.40 14.34 5.47
N ALA A 600 -8.45 13.57 5.17
CA ALA A 600 -8.32 12.33 4.41
C ALA A 600 -7.77 12.58 2.99
N LEU A 601 -8.29 13.58 2.29
CA LEU A 601 -7.81 14.00 0.97
C LEU A 601 -6.36 14.48 1.01
N ALA A 602 -5.97 15.23 2.05
CA ALA A 602 -4.60 15.70 2.23
C ALA A 602 -3.62 14.55 2.50
N ILE A 603 -3.99 13.55 3.31
CA ILE A 603 -3.17 12.34 3.51
C ILE A 603 -2.99 11.58 2.19
N MET A 604 -4.09 11.29 1.49
CA MET A 604 -4.02 10.57 0.21
C MET A 604 -3.19 11.34 -0.81
N SER A 605 -3.42 12.65 -0.94
CA SER A 605 -2.70 13.48 -1.89
C SER A 605 -1.22 13.58 -1.54
N GLY A 606 -0.89 13.74 -0.25
CA GLY A 606 0.49 13.78 0.23
C GLY A 606 1.23 12.48 -0.04
N VAL A 607 0.61 11.32 0.23
CA VAL A 607 1.24 10.01 -0.03
C VAL A 607 1.43 9.78 -1.53
N ILE A 608 0.36 9.90 -2.32
CA ILE A 608 0.39 9.57 -3.75
C ILE A 608 1.35 10.49 -4.49
N HIS A 609 1.23 11.80 -4.30
CA HIS A 609 2.05 12.75 -5.05
C HIS A 609 3.47 12.86 -4.49
N GLY A 610 3.66 12.71 -3.18
CA GLY A 610 4.98 12.65 -2.58
C GLY A 610 5.79 11.43 -3.05
N LEU A 611 5.15 10.27 -3.20
CA LEU A 611 5.79 9.08 -3.79
C LEU A 611 6.03 9.26 -5.28
N ARG A 612 5.05 9.80 -6.02
CA ARG A 612 5.19 10.07 -7.46
C ARG A 612 6.44 10.88 -7.75
N LEU A 613 6.64 12.03 -7.09
CA LEU A 613 7.82 12.89 -7.28
C LEU A 613 9.15 12.15 -7.06
N ASN A 614 9.19 11.17 -6.15
CA ASN A 614 10.39 10.35 -5.95
C ASN A 614 10.56 9.27 -7.03
N PHE A 615 9.48 8.66 -7.53
CA PHE A 615 9.57 7.49 -8.41
C PHE A 615 9.44 7.79 -9.90
N LEU A 616 8.72 8.82 -10.30
CA LEU A 616 8.61 9.20 -11.71
C LEU A 616 9.61 10.29 -12.05
N GLU A 617 9.74 11.32 -11.22
CA GLU A 617 10.60 12.46 -11.54
C GLU A 617 12.05 12.23 -11.08
N TRP A 618 12.30 11.68 -9.89
CA TRP A 618 13.67 11.48 -9.39
C TRP A 618 14.33 10.19 -9.89
N TYR A 619 13.66 9.04 -9.82
CA TYR A 619 14.23 7.76 -10.29
C TYR A 619 14.57 7.77 -11.78
N HIS A 620 13.79 8.48 -12.61
CA HIS A 620 14.03 8.57 -14.05
C HIS A 620 15.47 8.92 -14.42
N TYR A 621 16.14 9.74 -13.61
CA TYR A 621 17.52 10.19 -13.87
C TYR A 621 18.61 9.41 -13.13
N SER A 622 18.28 8.61 -12.12
CA SER A 622 19.30 8.00 -11.24
C SER A 622 19.04 6.57 -10.77
N PHE A 623 18.02 5.91 -11.30
CA PHE A 623 17.60 4.58 -10.88
C PHE A 623 17.23 3.71 -12.09
N GLU A 624 17.92 2.59 -12.26
CA GLU A 624 17.62 1.62 -13.33
C GLU A 624 16.54 0.62 -12.92
N GLY A 625 16.52 0.21 -11.66
CA GLY A 625 15.52 -0.74 -11.13
C GLY A 625 15.69 -2.17 -11.65
N GLY A 626 14.66 -2.99 -11.45
CA GLY A 626 14.63 -4.39 -11.88
C GLY A 626 15.56 -5.33 -11.10
N GLY A 627 16.07 -4.91 -9.93
CA GLY A 627 16.93 -5.74 -9.11
C GLY A 627 16.18 -6.91 -8.45
N LYS A 628 16.81 -8.09 -8.38
CA LYS A 628 16.25 -9.24 -7.63
C LYS A 628 16.71 -9.16 -6.18
N MET A 629 15.79 -9.11 -5.21
CA MET A 629 16.18 -9.05 -3.80
C MET A 629 16.95 -10.29 -3.34
N PHE A 630 17.96 -10.05 -2.51
CA PHE A 630 18.70 -11.11 -1.82
C PHE A 630 17.79 -11.86 -0.85
N ASN A 631 17.64 -13.17 -1.07
CA ASN A 631 16.80 -14.05 -0.27
C ASN A 631 17.64 -15.17 0.36
N PRO A 632 18.25 -14.95 1.52
CA PRO A 632 19.11 -15.94 2.14
C PRO A 632 18.31 -17.10 2.73
N LEU A 633 18.94 -18.28 2.79
CA LEU A 633 18.43 -19.39 3.58
C LEU A 633 18.52 -19.01 5.07
N ARG A 634 17.38 -18.63 5.67
CA ARG A 634 17.28 -18.26 7.08
C ARG A 634 16.14 -19.00 7.79
N LYS A 635 16.25 -19.16 9.11
CA LYS A 635 15.12 -19.58 9.93
C LYS A 635 14.07 -18.48 10.00
N ILE A 636 12.84 -18.81 9.61
CA ILE A 636 11.65 -18.02 9.86
C ILE A 636 11.33 -18.10 11.35
N SER A 637 10.91 -16.98 11.92
CA SER A 637 10.39 -16.88 13.29
C SER A 637 8.94 -16.39 13.26
N LEU A 638 8.19 -16.63 14.33
CA LEU A 638 6.78 -16.25 14.45
C LEU A 638 6.51 -14.73 14.56
N ASP A 639 7.55 -13.92 14.70
CA ASP A 639 7.45 -12.52 15.17
C ASP A 639 7.08 -11.47 14.10
#